data_AF-A0A811RMV8-F1
#
_entry.id   AF-A0A811RMV8-F1
#
_cell.length_a   1.000
_cell.length_b   1.000
_cell.length_c   1.000
_cell.angle_alpha   90.00
_cell.angle_beta   90.00
_cell.angle_gamma   90.00
#
_symmetry.space_group_name_H-M   'P 1'
#
loop_
_entity.id
_entity.type
_entity.pdbx_description
1 polymer ?
#
loop_
_entity_poly.entity_id
_entity_poly.type
_entity_poly.pdbx_seq_one_letter_code
_entity_poly.pdbx_strand_id
1 'polypeptide(L)'
;MSMATKLVNTAEVASSDAQTLVADMRKAISTMKSLAVDFERDGKSDKVKKLEEMVLEMVASYEDCAAMAQAIKAVPGVYQPSDQPTDFKTLIEVEVSKIKGASSASQQNHPLFRQFRETVWNVHHAGQPMPGEEQEDIVMTSTQMSILNVTCPLTGKPVIELIDPVRCVDCKHIYEKDPVMQYIRTKKPPQCPIAGCPRVLERGKVICDPLLRIEIEELRSSETGAPNATNIDDLTDLIDDDDE
;
A
#
# COMPACT_ATOMS: atom_id res chain seq x y z
N MET A 1 15.39 32.01 12.10
CA MET A 1 14.47 30.88 11.82
C MET A 1 13.28 31.01 12.75
N SER A 2 12.05 31.11 12.21
CA SER A 2 10.82 31.29 13.00
C SER A 2 10.50 30.04 13.82
N MET A 3 9.78 30.18 14.95
CA MET A 3 9.28 29.06 15.75
C MET A 3 8.40 28.11 14.92
N ALA A 4 7.62 28.65 13.97
CA ALA A 4 6.83 27.85 13.04
C ALA A 4 7.72 26.97 12.14
N THR A 5 8.83 27.52 11.63
CA THR A 5 9.79 26.76 10.81
C THR A 5 10.46 25.64 11.63
N LYS A 6 10.78 25.90 12.90
CA LYS A 6 11.33 24.87 13.79
C LYS A 6 10.33 23.74 14.03
N LEU A 7 9.06 24.09 14.29
CA LEU A 7 8.00 23.10 14.51
C LEU A 7 7.80 22.20 13.28
N VAL A 8 7.73 22.79 12.08
CA VAL A 8 7.62 22.03 10.82
C VAL A 8 8.79 21.06 10.68
N ASN A 9 10.02 21.53 10.80
CA ASN A 9 11.21 20.68 10.63
C ASN A 9 11.25 19.54 11.67
N THR A 10 10.95 19.83 12.94
CA THR A 10 10.92 18.80 13.99
C THR A 10 9.82 17.76 13.73
N ALA A 11 8.63 18.20 13.29
CA ALA A 11 7.53 17.30 12.94
C ALA A 11 7.87 16.44 11.72
N GLU A 12 8.53 17.00 10.71
CA GLU A 12 9.01 16.24 9.54
C GLU A 12 9.99 15.15 9.93
N VAL A 13 11.00 15.47 10.77
CA VAL A 13 11.98 14.48 11.26
C VAL A 13 11.28 13.38 12.07
N ALA A 14 10.48 13.76 13.07
CA ALA A 14 9.80 12.78 13.93
C ALA A 14 8.80 11.91 13.15
N SER A 15 8.08 12.49 12.18
CA SER A 15 7.19 11.73 11.30
C SER A 15 7.97 10.77 10.40
N SER A 16 9.13 11.20 9.86
CA SER A 16 10.00 10.35 9.05
C SER A 16 10.54 9.14 9.82
N ASP A 17 10.95 9.34 11.07
CA ASP A 17 11.42 8.26 11.94
C ASP A 17 10.30 7.25 12.21
N ALA A 18 9.09 7.74 12.56
CA ALA A 18 7.93 6.89 12.76
C ALA A 18 7.51 6.14 11.48
N GLN A 19 7.61 6.77 10.31
CA GLN A 19 7.36 6.11 9.02
C GLN A 19 8.38 5.02 8.70
N THR A 20 9.63 5.19 9.14
CA THR A 20 10.66 4.16 9.00
C THR A 20 10.32 2.93 9.85
N LEU A 21 9.87 3.13 11.09
CA LEU A 21 9.39 2.04 11.94
C LEU A 21 8.20 1.30 11.30
N VAL A 22 7.21 2.04 10.80
CA VAL A 22 6.04 1.48 10.10
C VAL A 22 6.46 0.64 8.88
N ALA A 23 7.45 1.12 8.13
CA ALA A 23 8.04 0.39 7.00
C ALA A 23 8.72 -0.91 7.45
N ASP A 24 9.49 -0.88 8.54
CA ASP A 24 10.15 -2.08 9.07
C ASP A 24 9.16 -3.09 9.67
N MET A 25 8.08 -2.64 10.29
CA MET A 25 7.00 -3.50 10.76
C MET A 25 6.32 -4.24 9.61
N ARG A 26 6.06 -3.55 8.49
CA ARG A 26 5.50 -4.18 7.28
C ARG A 26 6.44 -5.25 6.70
N LYS A 27 7.75 -4.97 6.64
CA LYS A 27 8.74 -5.98 6.23
C LYS A 27 8.71 -7.20 7.16
N ALA A 28 8.62 -6.98 8.48
CA ALA A 28 8.53 -8.07 9.44
C ALA A 28 7.27 -8.94 9.22
N ILE A 29 6.12 -8.31 8.95
CA ILE A 29 4.88 -9.01 8.57
C ILE A 29 5.08 -9.84 7.31
N SER A 30 5.73 -9.29 6.28
CA SER A 30 6.05 -10.03 5.05
C SER A 30 6.96 -11.24 5.32
N THR A 31 7.98 -11.10 6.16
CA THR A 31 8.84 -12.22 6.58
C THR A 31 8.05 -13.29 7.33
N MET A 32 7.17 -12.90 8.24
CA MET A 32 6.30 -13.84 8.97
C MET A 32 5.36 -14.59 8.03
N LYS A 33 4.83 -13.92 7.01
CA LYS A 33 4.03 -14.54 5.94
C LYS A 33 4.82 -15.61 5.18
N SER A 34 6.04 -15.30 4.72
CA SER A 34 6.89 -16.27 4.02
C SER A 34 7.21 -17.47 4.90
N LEU A 35 7.51 -17.26 6.19
CA LEU A 35 7.74 -18.34 7.14
C LEU A 35 6.49 -19.20 7.38
N ALA A 36 5.30 -18.58 7.42
CA ALA A 36 4.04 -19.30 7.56
C ALA A 36 3.78 -20.22 6.35
N VAL A 37 4.11 -19.77 5.14
CA VAL A 37 4.05 -20.61 3.93
C VAL A 37 4.95 -21.84 4.06
N ASP A 38 6.18 -21.66 4.52
CA ASP A 38 7.12 -22.79 4.72
C ASP A 38 6.60 -23.77 5.77
N PHE A 39 6.06 -23.27 6.89
CA PHE A 39 5.45 -24.12 7.91
C PHE A 39 4.20 -24.85 7.43
N GLU A 40 3.39 -24.21 6.59
CA GLU A 40 2.20 -24.84 6.00
C GLU A 40 2.57 -25.95 5.02
N ARG A 41 3.62 -25.76 4.22
CA ARG A 41 4.19 -26.82 3.35
C ARG A 41 4.72 -28.01 4.15
N ASP A 42 5.30 -27.74 5.32
CA ASP A 42 5.81 -28.75 6.24
C ASP A 42 4.71 -29.41 7.11
N GLY A 43 3.45 -29.01 6.98
CA GLY A 43 2.34 -29.52 7.80
C GLY A 43 2.41 -29.11 9.28
N LYS A 44 3.12 -28.02 9.61
CA LYS A 44 3.32 -27.51 10.98
C LYS A 44 2.25 -26.49 11.36
N SER A 45 0.98 -26.91 11.33
CA SER A 45 -0.18 -26.01 11.53
C SER A 45 -0.17 -25.29 12.89
N ASP A 46 0.43 -25.88 13.94
CA ASP A 46 0.57 -25.23 15.24
C ASP A 46 1.46 -23.97 15.19
N LYS A 47 2.49 -23.98 14.34
CA LYS A 47 3.39 -22.83 14.13
C LYS A 47 2.77 -21.79 13.23
N VAL A 48 2.01 -22.21 12.21
CA VAL A 48 1.23 -21.30 11.35
C VAL A 48 0.26 -20.49 12.19
N LYS A 49 -0.49 -21.16 13.09
CA LYS A 49 -1.42 -20.48 14.01
C LYS A 49 -0.72 -19.47 14.93
N LYS A 50 0.44 -19.81 15.48
CA LYS A 50 1.24 -18.88 16.30
C LYS A 50 1.69 -17.65 15.50
N LEU A 51 2.12 -17.85 14.25
CA LEU A 51 2.46 -16.74 13.36
C LEU A 51 1.25 -15.87 13.06
N GLU A 52 0.09 -16.47 12.81
CA GLU A 52 -1.17 -15.73 12.57
C GLU A 52 -1.53 -14.82 13.74
N GLU A 53 -1.47 -15.33 14.98
CA GLU A 53 -1.71 -14.55 16.21
C GLU A 53 -0.70 -13.38 16.33
N MET A 54 0.58 -13.63 16.09
CA MET A 54 1.62 -12.59 16.11
C MET A 54 1.43 -11.55 14.99
N VAL A 55 1.03 -11.95 13.79
CA VAL A 55 0.76 -11.01 12.68
C VAL A 55 -0.42 -10.11 13.04
N LEU A 56 -1.48 -10.66 13.64
CA LEU A 56 -2.65 -9.87 14.06
C LEU A 56 -2.27 -8.77 15.06
N GLU A 57 -1.48 -9.11 16.09
CA GLU A 57 -0.97 -8.13 17.07
C GLU A 57 -0.01 -7.10 16.42
N MET A 58 0.81 -7.55 15.47
CA MET A 58 1.74 -6.66 14.76
C MET A 58 1.01 -5.68 13.84
N VAL A 59 -0.08 -6.11 13.20
CA VAL A 59 -0.96 -5.26 12.39
C VAL A 59 -1.62 -4.18 13.24
N ALA A 60 -2.12 -4.53 14.42
CA ALA A 60 -2.67 -3.57 15.38
C ALA A 60 -1.63 -2.48 15.74
N SER A 61 -0.42 -2.91 16.08
CA SER A 61 0.69 -2.01 16.43
C SER A 61 1.11 -1.16 15.23
N TYR A 62 1.08 -1.73 14.02
CA TYR A 62 1.40 -1.02 12.77
C TYR A 62 0.41 0.12 12.51
N GLU A 63 -0.89 -0.11 12.67
CA GLU A 63 -1.93 0.92 12.50
C GLU A 63 -1.74 2.06 13.50
N ASP A 64 -1.42 1.73 14.75
CA ASP A 64 -1.15 2.70 15.80
C ASP A 64 0.06 3.60 15.47
N CYS A 65 1.17 2.99 15.06
CA CYS A 65 2.36 3.74 14.65
C CYS A 65 2.11 4.57 13.37
N ALA A 66 1.36 4.04 12.41
CA ALA A 66 1.01 4.75 11.18
C ALA A 66 0.13 5.98 11.46
N ALA A 67 -0.89 5.84 12.32
CA ALA A 67 -1.73 6.94 12.75
C ALA A 67 -0.93 8.00 13.49
N MET A 68 0.00 7.59 14.37
CA MET A 68 0.88 8.53 15.08
C MET A 68 1.81 9.29 14.13
N ALA A 69 2.42 8.60 13.15
CA ALA A 69 3.28 9.24 12.16
C ALA A 69 2.53 10.30 11.33
N GLN A 70 1.28 10.01 10.96
CA GLN A 70 0.41 10.94 10.25
C GLN A 70 -0.02 12.12 11.14
N ALA A 71 -0.38 11.87 12.39
CA ALA A 71 -0.75 12.90 13.34
C ALA A 71 0.39 13.89 13.58
N ILE A 72 1.61 13.41 13.84
CA ILE A 72 2.81 14.24 14.02
C ILE A 72 3.02 15.15 12.81
N LYS A 73 2.84 14.63 11.60
CA LYS A 73 2.97 15.41 10.35
C LYS A 73 1.89 16.48 10.19
N ALA A 74 0.68 16.24 10.72
CA ALA A 74 -0.45 17.16 10.62
C ALA A 74 -0.36 18.32 11.63
N VAL A 75 0.28 18.10 12.79
CA VAL A 75 0.38 19.07 13.90
C VAL A 75 0.77 20.49 13.47
N PRO A 76 1.82 20.71 12.63
CA PRO A 76 2.19 22.06 12.23
C PRO A 76 1.10 22.82 11.47
N GLY A 77 0.21 22.11 10.77
CA GLY A 77 -0.89 22.71 10.00
C GLY A 77 -2.09 23.13 10.86
N VAL A 78 -2.26 22.51 12.03
CA VAL A 78 -3.35 22.83 12.98
C VAL A 78 -2.88 23.68 14.16
N TYR A 79 -1.56 23.86 14.32
CA TYR A 79 -0.97 24.64 15.39
C TYR A 79 -1.33 26.14 15.28
N GLN A 80 -1.89 26.69 16.36
CA GLN A 80 -2.14 28.12 16.50
C GLN A 80 -1.23 28.71 17.60
N PRO A 81 -0.32 29.65 17.27
CA PRO A 81 0.51 30.30 18.26
C PRO A 81 -0.33 31.06 19.29
N SER A 82 0.06 30.96 20.57
CA SER A 82 -0.53 31.74 21.66
C SER A 82 0.52 32.09 22.71
N ASP A 83 0.17 32.99 23.64
CA ASP A 83 1.04 33.37 24.76
C ASP A 83 1.15 32.28 25.85
N GLN A 84 0.34 31.22 25.76
CA GLN A 84 0.35 30.10 26.70
C GLN A 84 1.19 28.93 26.17
N PRO A 85 1.89 28.17 27.04
CA PRO A 85 2.57 26.94 26.65
C PRO A 85 1.59 25.97 25.98
N THR A 86 1.97 25.45 24.81
CA THR A 86 1.15 24.49 24.07
C THR A 86 1.44 23.07 24.55
N ASP A 87 0.39 22.32 24.86
CA ASP A 87 0.48 20.89 25.10
C ASP A 87 0.44 20.11 23.77
N PHE A 88 1.61 19.88 23.20
CA PHE A 88 1.75 19.13 21.96
C PHE A 88 1.33 17.67 22.08
N LYS A 89 1.37 17.07 23.28
CA LYS A 89 0.93 15.68 23.49
C LYS A 89 -0.56 15.59 23.24
N THR A 90 -1.35 16.44 23.89
CA THR A 90 -2.80 16.49 23.69
C THR A 90 -3.16 16.80 22.23
N LEU A 91 -2.43 17.70 21.57
CA LEU A 91 -2.66 18.01 20.16
C LEU A 91 -2.43 16.80 19.24
N ILE A 92 -1.35 16.03 19.46
CA ILE A 92 -1.07 14.79 18.72
C ILE A 92 -2.17 13.75 19.00
N GLU A 93 -2.57 13.56 20.26
CA GLU A 93 -3.60 12.59 20.64
C GLU A 93 -4.96 12.89 19.99
N VAL A 94 -5.32 14.18 19.88
CA VAL A 94 -6.51 14.62 19.15
C VAL A 94 -6.42 14.28 17.67
N GLU A 95 -5.28 14.55 17.01
CA GLU A 95 -5.08 14.21 15.60
C GLU A 95 -5.07 12.69 15.37
N VAL A 96 -4.44 11.90 16.25
CA VAL A 96 -4.49 10.43 16.21
C VAL A 96 -5.93 9.93 16.30
N SER A 97 -6.73 10.48 17.21
CA SER A 97 -8.13 10.09 17.39
C SER A 97 -8.96 10.39 16.14
N LYS A 98 -8.72 11.53 15.48
CA LYS A 98 -9.37 11.87 14.20
C LYS A 98 -9.00 10.88 13.10
N ILE A 99 -7.71 10.51 13.00
CA ILE A 99 -7.22 9.57 11.99
C ILE A 99 -7.81 8.17 12.23
N LYS A 100 -7.78 7.68 13.46
CA LYS A 100 -8.34 6.36 13.81
C LYS A 100 -9.87 6.33 13.66
N GLY A 101 -10.57 7.40 14.02
CA GLY A 101 -12.03 7.49 13.87
C GLY A 101 -12.51 7.47 12.42
N ALA A 102 -11.64 7.79 11.45
CA ALA A 102 -11.93 7.65 10.03
C ALA A 102 -11.68 6.22 9.49
N SER A 103 -11.04 5.35 10.27
CA SER A 103 -10.73 3.97 9.90
C SER A 103 -11.74 3.02 10.55
N SER A 104 -12.62 2.40 9.75
CA SER A 104 -13.70 1.53 10.24
C SER A 104 -13.44 0.04 10.06
N ALA A 105 -12.25 -0.36 9.60
CA ALA A 105 -11.94 -1.75 9.34
C ALA A 105 -11.64 -2.50 10.64
N SER A 106 -12.22 -3.69 10.80
CA SER A 106 -11.79 -4.61 11.86
C SER A 106 -10.36 -5.08 11.56
N GLN A 107 -9.57 -5.38 12.59
CA GLN A 107 -8.20 -5.88 12.42
C GLN A 107 -8.15 -7.17 11.59
N GLN A 108 -9.20 -7.99 11.64
CA GLN A 108 -9.33 -9.21 10.83
C GLN A 108 -9.54 -8.92 9.34
N ASN A 109 -10.10 -7.76 9.01
CA ASN A 109 -10.31 -7.31 7.63
C ASN A 109 -9.15 -6.44 7.13
N HIS A 110 -8.10 -6.26 7.93
CA HIS A 110 -6.95 -5.45 7.52
C HIS A 110 -6.24 -6.11 6.32
N PRO A 111 -5.92 -5.37 5.24
CA PRO A 111 -5.35 -5.95 4.02
C PRO A 111 -4.09 -6.79 4.23
N LEU A 112 -3.19 -6.37 5.14
CA LEU A 112 -1.97 -7.14 5.44
C LEU A 112 -2.27 -8.50 6.11
N PHE A 113 -3.28 -8.54 6.98
CA PHE A 113 -3.67 -9.78 7.68
C PHE A 113 -4.43 -10.71 6.74
N ARG A 114 -5.33 -10.16 5.92
CA ARG A 114 -6.00 -10.89 4.84
C ARG A 114 -5.00 -11.52 3.88
N GLN A 115 -4.04 -10.73 3.37
CA GLN A 115 -3.01 -11.23 2.47
C GLN A 115 -2.17 -12.34 3.11
N PHE A 116 -1.85 -12.23 4.41
CA PHE A 116 -1.19 -13.29 5.15
C PHE A 116 -1.99 -14.59 5.08
N ARG A 117 -3.28 -14.55 5.45
CA ARG A 117 -4.16 -15.72 5.45
C ARG A 117 -4.35 -16.32 4.06
N GLU A 118 -4.62 -15.50 3.05
CA GLU A 118 -4.78 -15.95 1.66
C GLU A 118 -3.52 -16.63 1.13
N THR A 119 -2.34 -16.07 1.43
CA THR A 119 -1.06 -16.65 0.97
C THR A 119 -0.80 -18.02 1.59
N VAL A 120 -1.12 -18.18 2.88
CA VAL A 120 -1.03 -19.48 3.57
C VAL A 120 -2.06 -20.46 3.01
N TRP A 121 -3.31 -20.04 2.82
CA TRP A 121 -4.37 -20.86 2.23
C TRP A 121 -3.99 -21.42 0.85
N ASN A 122 -3.42 -20.57 -0.01
CA ASN A 122 -3.02 -20.91 -1.37
C ASN A 122 -1.94 -22.00 -1.46
N VAL A 123 -1.26 -22.34 -0.37
CA VAL A 123 -0.26 -23.43 -0.35
C VAL A 123 -0.86 -24.77 -0.79
N HIS A 124 -2.09 -25.06 -0.34
CA HIS A 124 -2.79 -26.32 -0.64
C HIS A 124 -4.07 -26.12 -1.46
N HIS A 125 -4.49 -24.86 -1.67
CA HIS A 125 -5.77 -24.51 -2.29
C HIS A 125 -5.62 -23.48 -3.42
N ALA A 126 -4.49 -23.51 -4.13
CA ALA A 126 -4.24 -22.59 -5.24
C ALA A 126 -5.42 -22.56 -6.24
N GLY A 127 -5.88 -21.35 -6.56
CA GLY A 127 -7.03 -21.13 -7.44
C GLY A 127 -8.41 -21.29 -6.78
N GLN A 128 -8.47 -21.64 -5.49
CA GLN A 128 -9.72 -21.69 -4.73
C GLN A 128 -9.82 -20.47 -3.79
N PRO A 129 -11.00 -19.83 -3.68
CA PRO A 129 -11.19 -18.74 -2.73
C PRO A 129 -11.06 -19.24 -1.30
N MET A 130 -10.53 -18.39 -0.40
CA MET A 130 -10.44 -18.74 1.02
C MET A 130 -11.84 -18.74 1.66
N PRO A 131 -12.25 -19.81 2.37
CA PRO A 131 -13.55 -19.88 3.01
C PRO A 131 -13.79 -18.77 4.04
N GLY A 132 -15.02 -18.24 4.07
CA GLY A 132 -15.44 -17.24 5.06
C GLY A 132 -15.27 -15.78 4.63
N GLU A 133 -14.82 -15.52 3.41
CA GLU A 133 -14.76 -14.16 2.82
C GLU A 133 -15.98 -13.84 1.93
N GLU A 134 -16.94 -14.76 1.82
CA GLU A 134 -18.04 -14.73 0.82
C GLU A 134 -19.23 -13.82 1.18
N GLN A 135 -19.09 -12.85 2.09
CA GLN A 135 -20.16 -11.90 2.45
C GLN A 135 -19.83 -10.42 2.23
N GLU A 136 -18.74 -10.12 1.54
CA GLU A 136 -18.48 -8.75 1.09
C GLU A 136 -18.43 -8.75 -0.44
N ASP A 137 -19.31 -7.96 -1.05
CA ASP A 137 -19.59 -7.90 -2.49
C ASP A 137 -18.37 -8.15 -3.37
N ILE A 138 -18.58 -8.97 -4.39
CA ILE A 138 -17.63 -9.33 -5.44
C ILE A 138 -17.01 -8.05 -6.05
N VAL A 139 -15.87 -7.65 -5.49
CA VAL A 139 -14.76 -7.11 -6.25
C VAL A 139 -13.65 -8.14 -6.12
N MET A 140 -13.59 -9.03 -7.11
CA MET A 140 -12.42 -9.83 -7.41
C MET A 140 -11.25 -8.88 -7.72
N THR A 141 -10.60 -8.39 -6.68
CA THR A 141 -9.22 -7.89 -6.75
C THR A 141 -8.41 -8.83 -5.89
N SER A 142 -8.03 -9.97 -6.45
CA SER A 142 -7.12 -10.98 -5.88
C SER A 142 -5.69 -10.43 -5.63
N THR A 143 -5.57 -9.12 -5.42
CA THR A 143 -4.36 -8.37 -5.18
C THR A 143 -4.81 -7.03 -4.58
N GLN A 144 -5.17 -7.01 -3.28
CA GLN A 144 -5.38 -5.75 -2.54
C GLN A 144 -4.03 -5.04 -2.32
N MET A 145 -3.33 -4.77 -3.40
CA MET A 145 -2.18 -3.89 -3.40
C MET A 145 -2.70 -2.48 -3.58
N SER A 146 -2.22 -1.57 -2.75
CA SER A 146 -2.42 -0.12 -2.87
C SER A 146 -1.84 0.49 -4.15
N ILE A 147 -1.31 -0.35 -5.05
CA ILE A 147 -0.80 -0.02 -6.38
C ILE A 147 -1.98 0.04 -7.35
N LEU A 148 -2.33 1.26 -7.78
CA LEU A 148 -3.49 1.48 -8.65
C LEU A 148 -3.19 1.35 -10.15
N ASN A 149 -1.92 1.21 -10.53
CA ASN A 149 -1.52 1.08 -11.93
C ASN A 149 -0.34 0.11 -12.06
N VAL A 150 -0.39 -0.73 -13.10
CA VAL A 150 0.64 -1.75 -13.37
C VAL A 150 1.82 -1.21 -14.18
N THR A 151 1.62 -0.12 -14.93
CA THR A 151 2.68 0.56 -15.69
C THR A 151 2.72 2.05 -15.38
N CYS A 152 3.88 2.67 -15.49
CA CYS A 152 4.01 4.11 -15.44
C CYS A 152 3.34 4.73 -16.68
N PRO A 153 2.33 5.61 -16.52
CA PRO A 153 1.55 6.11 -17.65
C PRO A 153 2.29 7.12 -18.53
N LEU A 154 3.52 7.50 -18.17
CA LEU A 154 4.38 8.40 -18.96
C LEU A 154 5.46 7.66 -19.74
N THR A 155 5.97 6.54 -19.21
CA THR A 155 7.07 5.78 -19.82
C THR A 155 6.63 4.44 -20.39
N GLY A 156 5.45 3.93 -20.01
CA GLY A 156 4.98 2.59 -20.32
C GLY A 156 5.70 1.47 -19.54
N LYS A 157 6.74 1.78 -18.76
CA LYS A 157 7.48 0.78 -17.98
C LYS A 157 6.59 0.14 -16.91
N PRO A 158 6.68 -1.18 -16.67
CA PRO A 158 6.07 -1.82 -15.52
C PRO A 158 6.46 -1.13 -14.21
N VAL A 159 5.51 -0.98 -13.27
CA VAL A 159 5.77 -0.36 -11.96
C VAL A 159 6.86 -1.10 -11.20
N ILE A 160 6.90 -2.42 -11.35
CA ILE A 160 7.94 -3.28 -10.78
C ILE A 160 9.34 -3.05 -11.36
N GLU A 161 9.47 -2.38 -12.49
CA GLU A 161 10.76 -2.09 -13.16
C GLU A 161 11.22 -0.64 -13.00
N LEU A 162 10.47 0.18 -12.26
CA LEU A 162 10.82 1.59 -12.05
C LEU A 162 12.05 1.73 -11.15
N ILE A 163 12.94 2.66 -11.52
CA ILE A 163 14.20 2.90 -10.80
C ILE A 163 13.96 3.82 -9.60
N ASP A 164 13.27 4.95 -9.82
CA ASP A 164 12.87 5.89 -8.76
C ASP A 164 11.34 6.08 -8.78
N PRO A 165 10.58 5.08 -8.29
CA PRO A 165 9.12 5.17 -8.28
C PRO A 165 8.64 6.27 -7.35
N VAL A 166 7.70 7.07 -7.81
CA VAL A 166 7.02 8.11 -7.03
C VAL A 166 5.51 7.98 -7.19
N ARG A 167 4.77 8.32 -6.14
CA ARG A 167 3.31 8.24 -6.09
C ARG A 167 2.71 9.61 -5.84
N CYS A 168 1.64 9.93 -6.55
CA CYS A 168 0.86 11.14 -6.26
C CYS A 168 0.02 10.93 -5.01
N VAL A 169 0.10 11.83 -4.03
CA VAL A 169 -0.67 11.69 -2.78
C VAL A 169 -2.19 11.79 -2.99
N ASP A 170 -2.63 12.54 -4.02
CA ASP A 170 -4.04 12.85 -4.30
C ASP A 170 -4.76 11.79 -5.14
N CYS A 171 -4.06 11.11 -6.05
CA CYS A 171 -4.64 10.05 -6.91
C CYS A 171 -4.01 8.67 -6.73
N LYS A 172 -2.95 8.53 -5.93
CA LYS A 172 -2.20 7.29 -5.67
C LYS A 172 -1.59 6.58 -6.90
N HIS A 173 -1.67 7.16 -8.10
CA HIS A 173 -0.96 6.65 -9.26
C HIS A 173 0.56 6.82 -9.15
N ILE A 174 1.29 5.85 -9.69
CA ILE A 174 2.74 5.68 -9.61
C ILE A 174 3.40 6.04 -10.92
N TYR A 175 4.55 6.70 -10.84
CA TYR A 175 5.32 7.19 -11.98
C TYR A 175 6.82 6.96 -11.77
N GLU A 176 7.58 6.95 -12.87
CA GLU A 176 9.02 7.21 -12.83
C GLU A 176 9.25 8.70 -12.53
N LYS A 177 10.17 9.01 -11.60
CA LYS A 177 10.34 10.38 -11.07
C LYS A 177 10.75 11.40 -12.11
N ASP A 178 11.79 11.15 -12.90
CA ASP A 178 12.29 12.15 -13.84
C ASP A 178 11.26 12.50 -14.93
N PRO A 179 10.60 11.51 -15.57
CA PRO A 179 9.53 11.76 -16.54
C PRO A 179 8.35 12.54 -15.96
N VAL A 180 7.87 12.21 -14.76
CA VAL A 180 6.74 12.95 -14.16
C VAL A 180 7.13 14.35 -13.75
N MET A 181 8.35 14.57 -13.27
CA MET A 181 8.85 15.90 -12.94
C MET A 181 8.97 16.78 -14.18
N GLN A 182 9.35 16.20 -15.33
CA GLN A 182 9.38 16.90 -16.62
C GLN A 182 7.97 17.17 -17.15
N TYR A 183 7.05 16.21 -17.02
CA TYR A 183 5.66 16.37 -17.40
C TYR A 183 4.98 17.52 -16.64
N ILE A 184 5.16 17.59 -15.32
CA ILE A 184 4.64 18.67 -14.47
C ILE A 184 5.19 20.04 -14.88
N ARG A 185 6.45 20.11 -15.33
CA ARG A 185 7.07 21.38 -15.79
C ARG A 185 6.53 21.85 -17.14
N THR A 186 6.23 20.93 -18.05
CA THR A 186 5.96 21.23 -19.46
C THR A 186 4.48 21.40 -19.77
N LYS A 187 3.59 20.64 -19.11
CA LYS A 187 2.16 20.66 -19.40
C LYS A 187 1.40 21.61 -18.47
N LYS A 188 0.41 22.33 -19.01
CA LYS A 188 -0.42 23.29 -18.26
C LYS A 188 -1.91 23.15 -18.64
N PRO A 189 -2.79 22.69 -17.73
CA PRO A 189 -2.49 22.11 -16.43
C PRO A 189 -1.91 20.69 -16.56
N PRO A 190 -0.97 20.27 -15.68
CA PRO A 190 -0.41 18.92 -15.70
C PRO A 190 -1.37 17.90 -15.10
N GLN A 191 -2.43 17.54 -15.82
CA GLN A 191 -3.40 16.53 -15.38
C GLN A 191 -2.77 15.13 -15.29
N CYS A 192 -3.26 14.30 -14.37
CA CYS A 192 -2.90 12.90 -14.31
C CYS A 192 -3.13 12.22 -15.68
N PRO A 193 -2.14 11.52 -16.25
CA PRO A 193 -2.27 10.88 -17.56
C PRO A 193 -3.14 9.60 -17.57
N ILE A 194 -3.55 9.10 -16.40
CA ILE A 194 -4.48 7.96 -16.31
C ILE A 194 -5.87 8.40 -16.76
N ALA A 195 -6.45 7.66 -17.70
CA ALA A 195 -7.78 7.93 -18.22
C ALA A 195 -8.81 7.99 -17.08
N GLY A 196 -9.64 9.04 -17.09
CA GLY A 196 -10.68 9.26 -16.08
C GLY A 196 -10.21 9.83 -14.74
N CYS A 197 -8.91 10.03 -14.52
CA CYS A 197 -8.42 10.67 -13.30
C CYS A 197 -8.48 12.20 -13.41
N PRO A 198 -9.27 12.92 -12.59
CA PRO A 198 -9.44 14.37 -12.71
C PRO A 198 -8.32 15.17 -12.02
N ARG A 199 -7.36 14.52 -11.36
CA ARG A 199 -6.37 15.19 -10.52
C ARG A 199 -5.32 15.94 -11.33
N VAL A 200 -4.93 17.12 -10.87
CA VAL A 200 -3.81 17.89 -11.39
C VAL A 200 -2.58 17.58 -10.55
N LEU A 201 -1.47 17.23 -11.20
CA LEU A 201 -0.23 16.85 -10.55
C LEU A 201 0.56 18.08 -10.09
N GLU A 202 1.05 18.03 -8.87
CA GLU A 202 1.90 19.08 -8.28
C GLU A 202 3.23 18.49 -7.82
N ARG A 203 4.33 19.22 -8.02
CA ARG A 203 5.69 18.77 -7.65
C ARG A 203 5.78 18.34 -6.18
N GLY A 204 5.18 19.10 -5.26
CA GLY A 204 5.21 18.79 -3.82
C GLY A 204 4.33 17.61 -3.41
N LYS A 205 3.50 17.10 -4.32
CA LYS A 205 2.53 16.04 -4.07
C LYS A 205 2.88 14.71 -4.74
N VAL A 206 3.96 14.66 -5.50
CA VAL A 206 4.48 13.45 -6.13
C VAL A 206 5.75 13.04 -5.42
N ILE A 207 5.66 12.04 -4.55
CA ILE A 207 6.70 11.66 -3.59
C ILE A 207 6.93 10.15 -3.59
N CYS A 208 8.14 9.72 -3.25
CA CYS A 208 8.40 8.32 -2.90
C CYS A 208 8.27 8.18 -1.38
N ASP A 209 7.12 7.69 -0.91
CA ASP A 209 6.98 7.36 0.51
C ASP A 209 7.63 5.98 0.81
N PRO A 210 8.01 5.70 2.09
CA PRO A 210 8.66 4.45 2.45
C PRO A 210 7.83 3.18 2.16
N LEU A 211 6.50 3.28 2.15
CA LEU A 211 5.61 2.15 1.90
C LEU A 211 5.57 1.78 0.42
N LEU A 212 5.64 2.76 -0.48
CA LEU A 212 5.60 2.53 -1.93
C LEU A 212 6.67 1.53 -2.39
N ARG A 213 7.89 1.63 -1.87
CA ARG A 213 8.97 0.70 -2.24
C ARG A 213 8.71 -0.71 -1.73
N ILE A 214 8.14 -0.84 -0.54
CA ILE A 214 7.76 -2.14 0.03
C ILE A 214 6.63 -2.76 -0.78
N GLU A 215 5.62 -1.97 -1.15
CA GLU A 215 4.51 -2.40 -2.01
C GLU A 215 5.00 -2.92 -3.35
N ILE A 216 5.93 -2.21 -4.00
CA ILE A 216 6.49 -2.66 -5.28
C ILE A 216 7.27 -3.97 -5.12
N GLU A 217 8.02 -4.12 -4.03
CA GLU A 217 8.78 -5.34 -3.76
C GLU A 217 7.89 -6.54 -3.45
N GLU A 218 6.81 -6.32 -2.71
CA GLU A 218 5.77 -7.34 -2.49
C GLU A 218 5.15 -7.79 -3.82
N LEU A 219 4.90 -6.86 -4.75
CA LEU A 219 4.31 -7.18 -6.07
C LEU A 219 5.26 -8.05 -6.90
N ARG A 220 6.55 -7.72 -6.93
CA ARG A 220 7.60 -8.53 -7.58
C ARG A 220 7.63 -9.97 -7.05
N SER A 221 7.53 -10.11 -5.73
CA SER A 221 7.56 -11.40 -5.06
C SER A 221 6.34 -12.26 -5.40
N SER A 222 5.18 -11.64 -5.60
CA SER A 222 3.95 -12.32 -6.00
C SER A 222 3.94 -12.74 -7.47
N GLU A 223 4.46 -11.93 -8.39
CA GLU A 223 4.53 -12.28 -9.83
C GLU A 223 5.46 -13.47 -10.10
N THR A 224 6.55 -13.60 -9.35
CA THR A 224 7.50 -14.71 -9.49
C THR A 224 6.90 -16.06 -9.06
N GLY A 225 5.78 -16.05 -8.33
CA GLY A 225 5.09 -17.24 -7.82
C GLY A 225 3.86 -17.67 -8.65
N ALA A 226 3.45 -16.90 -9.66
CA ALA A 226 2.32 -17.25 -10.52
C ALA A 226 2.79 -18.11 -11.70
N PRO A 227 2.30 -19.35 -11.89
CA PRO A 227 2.52 -20.06 -13.15
C PRO A 227 1.84 -19.28 -14.27
N ASN A 228 2.64 -18.79 -15.22
CA ASN A 228 2.26 -18.14 -16.49
C ASN A 228 0.80 -18.34 -16.91
N ALA A 229 -0.07 -17.39 -16.56
CA ALA A 229 -1.43 -17.30 -17.09
C ALA A 229 -1.43 -16.67 -18.50
N THR A 230 -0.54 -17.12 -19.39
CA THR A 230 -0.43 -16.64 -20.77
C THR A 230 -0.78 -17.68 -21.83
N ASN A 231 -1.31 -18.84 -21.47
CA ASN A 231 -1.90 -19.78 -22.44
C ASN A 231 -3.42 -19.83 -22.27
N ILE A 232 -4.11 -18.79 -22.76
CA ILE A 232 -5.49 -18.96 -23.21
C ILE A 232 -5.35 -19.24 -24.72
N ASP A 233 -5.27 -20.52 -25.09
CA ASP A 233 -5.40 -20.92 -26.48
C ASP A 233 -6.84 -20.59 -26.91
N ASP A 234 -6.95 -19.61 -27.80
CA ASP A 234 -8.18 -19.24 -28.50
C ASP A 234 -8.58 -20.41 -29.42
N LEU A 235 -9.43 -21.29 -28.92
CA LEU A 235 -9.97 -22.41 -29.69
C LEU A 235 -11.30 -21.99 -30.32
N THR A 236 -11.26 -21.07 -31.27
CA THR A 236 -12.38 -20.79 -32.16
C THR A 236 -11.98 -20.97 -33.62
N ASP A 237 -11.92 -22.22 -34.07
CA ASP A 237 -11.96 -22.57 -35.49
C ASP A 237 -12.42 -24.02 -35.64
N LEU A 238 -13.73 -24.27 -35.68
CA LEU A 238 -14.36 -25.40 -36.38
C LEU A 238 -15.85 -25.07 -36.61
N ILE A 239 -16.12 -24.21 -37.57
CA ILE A 239 -17.36 -24.28 -38.36
C ILE A 239 -16.90 -24.21 -39.81
N ASP A 240 -16.49 -25.35 -40.36
CA ASP A 240 -16.42 -25.52 -41.81
C ASP A 240 -17.78 -26.04 -42.27
N ASP A 241 -18.32 -25.32 -43.24
CA ASP A 241 -19.56 -25.54 -43.95
C ASP A 241 -19.55 -26.88 -44.71
N ASP A 242 -20.52 -27.76 -44.42
CA ASP A 242 -20.92 -28.82 -45.34
C ASP A 242 -22.20 -28.36 -46.06
N ASP A 243 -22.01 -27.65 -47.18
CA ASP A 243 -23.00 -27.51 -48.25
C ASP A 243 -22.88 -28.74 -49.18
N GLU A 244 -23.86 -29.66 -49.12
CA GLU A 244 -24.36 -30.45 -50.27
C GLU A 244 -25.84 -30.79 -50.12
#